data_AF-A0A6C0DAG8-F1
#
_entry.id   AF-A0A6C0DAG8-F1
#
_cell.length_a   1.000
_cell.length_b   1.000
_cell.length_c   1.000
_cell.angle_alpha   90.00
_cell.angle_beta   90.00
_cell.angle_gamma   90.00
#
_symmetry.space_group_name_H-M   'P 1'
#
loop_
_entity.id
_entity.type
_entity.pdbx_description
1 polymer ?
#
loop_
_entity_poly.entity_id
_entity_poly.type
_entity_poly.pdbx_seq_one_letter_code
_entity_poly.pdbx_strand_id
1 'polypeptide(L)'
;MDPNKITKRLSRDTSYKPTEKSYQSTLSDVDIAKKLTDYTKIKSPEVYKIPLGTHIRYFTVNPKTGEKEFRLGGTLNKLGDNNQYIVLSNGTFSWSVQLANSIIYKKLSISELKETVKEDTKKEMTDLQKENKELKKMIKQIKETTLNSKNKK
;
A
#
# COMPACT_ATOMS: atom_id res chain seq x y z
N MET A 1 8.05 13.98 16.91
CA MET A 1 9.24 14.31 16.08
C MET A 1 9.51 15.78 16.28
N ASP A 2 10.71 16.15 16.71
CA ASP A 2 11.03 17.55 16.95
C ASP A 2 11.05 18.33 15.62
N PRO A 3 10.23 19.38 15.46
CA PRO A 3 10.18 20.16 14.23
C PRO A 3 11.49 20.91 13.93
N ASN A 4 12.42 20.99 14.90
CA ASN A 4 13.72 21.67 14.78
C ASN A 4 14.92 20.75 14.49
N LYS A 5 14.71 19.43 14.29
CA LYS A 5 15.84 18.53 14.00
C LYS A 5 16.20 18.61 12.51
N ILE A 6 17.31 19.29 12.20
CA ILE A 6 17.85 19.38 10.84
C ILE A 6 18.36 18.00 10.40
N THR A 7 17.74 17.44 9.36
CA THR A 7 18.17 16.16 8.76
C THR A 7 19.43 16.37 7.92
N LYS A 8 20.37 15.41 7.96
CA LYS A 8 21.56 15.42 7.10
C LYS A 8 21.19 14.97 5.68
N ARG A 9 21.66 15.67 4.65
CA ARG A 9 21.41 15.24 3.26
C ARG A 9 22.29 14.04 2.93
N LEU A 10 21.68 12.92 2.55
CA LEU A 10 22.40 11.66 2.30
C LEU A 10 23.50 11.82 1.23
N SER A 11 23.23 12.62 0.19
CA SER A 11 24.19 12.87 -0.89
C SER A 11 25.43 13.69 -0.47
N ARG A 12 25.43 14.28 0.73
CA ARG A 12 26.55 15.06 1.28
C ARG A 12 27.29 14.32 2.39
N ASP A 13 26.83 13.13 2.77
CA ASP A 13 27.48 12.34 3.80
C ASP A 13 28.62 11.51 3.19
N THR A 14 29.85 11.85 3.55
CA THR A 14 31.06 11.15 3.12
C THR A 14 31.33 9.87 3.92
N SER A 15 30.64 9.68 5.05
CA SER A 15 30.78 8.51 5.92
C SER A 15 29.84 7.37 5.55
N TYR A 16 28.77 7.66 4.79
CA TYR A 16 27.81 6.66 4.36
C TYR A 16 28.43 5.74 3.30
N LYS A 17 28.61 4.46 3.64
CA LYS A 17 29.00 3.40 2.71
C LYS A 17 27.82 2.46 2.48
N PRO A 18 27.35 2.30 1.23
CA PRO A 18 26.35 1.28 0.91
C PRO A 18 26.90 -0.09 1.28
N THR A 19 26.17 -0.86 2.09
CA THR A 19 26.50 -2.27 2.34
C THR A 19 26.11 -3.10 1.11
N GLU A 20 26.93 -4.10 0.75
CA GLU A 20 26.73 -4.93 -0.46
C GLU A 20 25.36 -5.62 -0.52
N LYS A 21 24.77 -5.94 0.63
CA LYS A 21 23.41 -6.48 0.73
C LYS A 21 22.59 -5.60 1.66
N SER A 22 21.65 -4.86 1.09
CA SER A 22 20.66 -4.14 1.88
C SER A 22 19.53 -5.09 2.30
N TYR A 23 18.94 -4.89 3.47
CA TYR A 23 17.72 -5.63 3.85
C TYR A 23 16.61 -5.53 2.78
N GLN A 24 16.56 -4.42 2.05
CA GLN A 24 15.57 -4.20 0.98
C GLN A 24 15.80 -5.13 -0.21
N SER A 25 17.07 -5.43 -0.54
CA SER A 25 17.43 -6.36 -1.62
C SER A 25 17.17 -7.84 -1.29
N THR A 26 16.90 -8.18 -0.03
CA THR A 26 16.55 -9.56 0.37
C THR A 26 15.05 -9.79 0.48
N LEU A 27 14.22 -8.77 0.25
CA LEU A 27 12.76 -8.89 0.34
C LEU A 27 12.21 -9.68 -0.85
N SER A 28 11.38 -10.67 -0.56
CA SER A 28 10.59 -11.36 -1.59
C SER A 28 9.41 -10.49 -2.05
N ASP A 29 8.82 -10.81 -3.20
CA ASP A 29 7.61 -10.14 -3.69
C ASP A 29 6.45 -10.23 -2.68
N VAL A 30 6.35 -11.36 -1.96
CA VAL A 30 5.35 -11.56 -0.90
C VAL A 30 5.58 -10.60 0.27
N ASP A 31 6.84 -10.40 0.66
CA ASP A 31 7.17 -9.46 1.74
C ASP A 31 6.92 -8.01 1.32
N ILE A 32 7.23 -7.67 0.06
CA ILE A 32 6.94 -6.35 -0.51
C ILE A 32 5.43 -6.10 -0.51
N ALA A 33 4.63 -7.08 -0.93
CA ALA A 33 3.17 -6.99 -0.91
C ALA A 33 2.64 -6.76 0.51
N LYS A 34 3.10 -7.53 1.50
CA LYS A 34 2.75 -7.35 2.93
C LYS A 34 3.13 -5.97 3.45
N LYS A 35 4.26 -5.42 3.00
CA LYS A 35 4.64 -4.06 3.35
C LYS A 35 3.65 -3.07 2.72
N LEU A 36 3.25 -3.25 1.47
CA LEU A 36 2.36 -2.33 0.76
C LEU A 36 0.87 -2.44 1.13
N THR A 37 0.45 -3.33 2.02
CA THR A 37 -0.96 -3.51 2.42
C THR A 37 -1.67 -2.21 2.80
N ASP A 38 -1.05 -1.37 3.62
CA ASP A 38 -1.64 -0.09 4.08
C ASP A 38 -1.30 1.08 3.15
N TYR A 39 -0.87 0.80 1.93
CA TYR A 39 -0.42 1.80 0.98
C TYR A 39 -1.24 1.73 -0.30
N THR A 40 -1.51 2.90 -0.86
CA THR A 40 -2.16 3.01 -2.16
C THR A 40 -1.23 3.60 -3.19
N LYS A 41 -1.29 3.07 -4.42
CA LYS A 41 -0.50 3.54 -5.55
C LYS A 41 -1.06 4.88 -6.01
N ILE A 42 -0.18 5.87 -6.16
CA ILE A 42 -0.54 7.22 -6.57
C ILE A 42 -0.04 7.50 -7.99
N LYS A 43 -0.87 8.16 -8.79
CA LYS A 43 -0.48 8.62 -10.12
C LYS A 43 0.35 9.90 -10.00
N SER A 44 1.29 10.11 -10.93
CA SER A 44 2.22 11.26 -10.90
C SER A 44 1.60 12.64 -10.63
N PRO A 45 0.44 13.04 -11.21
CA PRO A 45 -0.16 14.35 -10.91
C PRO A 45 -0.76 14.45 -9.50
N GLU A 46 -1.09 13.32 -8.86
CA GLU A 46 -1.72 13.28 -7.54
C GLU A 46 -0.70 13.33 -6.39
N VAL A 47 0.59 13.10 -6.68
CA VAL A 47 1.67 13.13 -5.68
C VAL A 47 1.74 14.47 -4.95
N TYR A 48 1.39 15.58 -5.61
CA TYR A 48 1.40 16.93 -5.03
C TYR A 48 0.25 17.20 -4.06
N LYS A 49 -0.80 16.38 -4.11
CA LYS A 49 -1.93 16.47 -3.19
C LYS A 49 -1.65 15.73 -1.88
N ILE A 50 -0.53 15.01 -1.80
CA ILE A 50 -0.16 14.27 -0.59
C ILE A 50 0.28 15.26 0.49
N PRO A 51 -0.32 15.22 1.69
CA PRO A 51 0.11 16.04 2.81
C PRO A 51 1.57 15.76 3.20
N LEU A 52 2.31 16.82 3.52
CA LEU A 52 3.63 16.69 4.15
C LEU A 52 3.50 15.88 5.46
N GLY A 53 4.53 15.10 5.79
CA GLY A 53 4.50 14.17 6.91
C GLY A 53 3.92 12.79 6.58
N THR A 54 3.37 12.59 5.37
CA THR A 54 2.90 11.26 4.94
C THR A 54 4.07 10.34 4.64
N HIS A 55 4.00 9.09 5.08
CA HIS A 55 5.00 8.08 4.76
C HIS A 55 4.82 7.56 3.33
N ILE A 56 5.91 7.57 2.56
CA ILE A 56 5.94 7.17 1.15
C ILE A 56 6.82 5.94 0.98
N ARG A 57 6.34 5.00 0.16
CA ARG A 57 7.13 3.91 -0.41
C ARG A 57 7.16 4.07 -1.92
N TYR A 58 8.17 3.53 -2.58
CA TYR A 58 8.25 3.67 -4.02
C TYR A 58 9.08 2.56 -4.65
N PHE A 59 8.88 2.37 -5.95
CA PHE A 59 9.81 1.62 -6.78
C PHE A 59 10.62 2.59 -7.62
N THR A 60 11.92 2.38 -7.69
CA THR A 60 12.77 3.01 -8.71
C THR A 60 12.77 2.14 -9.94
N VAL A 61 12.51 2.74 -11.11
CA VAL A 61 12.52 2.06 -12.40
C VAL A 61 13.81 2.43 -13.11
N ASN A 62 14.62 1.44 -13.47
CA ASN A 62 15.78 1.69 -14.31
C ASN A 62 15.30 1.96 -15.75
N PRO A 63 15.53 3.16 -16.32
CA PRO A 63 15.02 3.49 -17.65
C PRO A 63 15.67 2.66 -18.76
N LYS A 64 16.81 2.01 -18.50
CA LYS A 64 17.54 1.20 -19.49
C LYS A 64 17.10 -0.27 -19.47
N THR A 65 16.95 -0.87 -18.28
CA THR A 65 16.60 -2.29 -18.12
C THR A 65 15.12 -2.53 -17.86
N GLY A 66 14.37 -1.50 -17.45
CA GLY A 66 12.99 -1.61 -17.00
C GLY A 66 12.84 -2.25 -15.62
N GLU A 67 13.94 -2.66 -14.98
CA GLU A 67 13.94 -3.29 -13.67
C GLU A 67 13.40 -2.35 -12.61
N LYS A 68 12.56 -2.92 -11.73
CA LYS A 68 11.93 -2.20 -10.63
C LYS A 68 12.57 -2.63 -9.33
N GLU A 69 13.09 -1.67 -8.60
CA GLU A 69 13.69 -1.90 -7.29
C GLU A 69 12.82 -1.26 -6.21
N PHE A 70 12.37 -2.07 -5.26
CA PHE A 70 11.54 -1.61 -4.17
C PHE A 70 12.35 -0.83 -3.12
N ARG A 71 11.83 0.33 -2.72
CA ARG A 71 12.41 1.18 -1.69
C ARG A 71 11.42 1.33 -0.53
N LEU A 72 11.89 1.07 0.70
CA LEU A 72 11.10 1.27 1.92
C LEU A 72 10.71 2.74 2.14
N GLY A 73 11.43 3.66 1.49
CA GLY A 73 11.12 5.08 1.45
C GLY A 73 11.23 5.78 2.80
N GLY A 74 10.36 6.75 3.02
CA GLY A 74 10.43 7.65 4.18
C GLY A 74 9.29 8.67 4.18
N THR A 75 9.33 9.57 5.14
CA THR A 75 8.35 10.62 5.33
C THR A 75 8.54 11.76 4.33
N LEU A 76 7.47 12.16 3.66
CA LEU A 76 7.46 13.29 2.73
C LEU A 76 7.75 14.59 3.49
N ASN A 77 8.88 15.22 3.18
CA ASN A 77 9.32 16.44 3.84
C ASN A 77 9.12 17.68 2.96
N LYS A 78 9.35 17.55 1.64
CA LYS A 78 9.22 18.65 0.68
C LYS A 78 8.79 18.13 -0.69
N LEU A 79 7.96 18.91 -1.37
CA LEU A 79 7.67 18.75 -2.80
C LEU A 79 8.70 19.57 -3.60
N GLY A 80 9.31 18.96 -4.61
CA GLY A 80 10.26 19.61 -5.48
C GLY A 80 9.58 20.57 -6.45
N ASP A 81 10.37 21.51 -6.97
CA ASP A 81 9.91 22.50 -7.92
C ASP A 81 9.51 21.82 -9.24
N ASN A 82 8.51 22.40 -9.94
CA ASN A 82 8.01 21.93 -11.24
C ASN A 82 7.62 20.46 -11.30
N ASN A 83 7.23 19.86 -10.17
CA ASN A 83 6.66 18.53 -10.17
C ASN A 83 7.61 17.43 -10.69
N GLN A 84 8.93 17.59 -10.45
CA GLN A 84 9.94 16.64 -10.94
C GLN A 84 10.40 15.64 -9.87
N TYR A 85 10.45 16.07 -8.61
CA TYR A 85 10.98 15.25 -7.53
C TYR A 85 10.25 15.51 -6.20
N ILE A 86 10.41 14.59 -5.27
CA ILE A 86 10.01 14.75 -3.86
C ILE A 86 11.21 14.55 -2.95
N VAL A 87 11.19 15.14 -1.77
CA VAL A 87 12.21 14.94 -0.75
C VAL A 87 11.61 14.11 0.38
N LEU A 88 12.21 12.95 0.60
CA LEU A 88 11.86 12.05 1.69
C LEU A 88 12.87 12.17 2.81
N SER A 89 12.47 11.81 4.02
CA SER A 89 13.34 11.73 5.18
C SER A 89 12.97 10.56 6.10
N ASN A 90 13.96 9.99 6.77
CA ASN A 90 13.76 9.05 7.88
C ASN A 90 14.00 9.68 9.26
N GLY A 91 14.07 11.02 9.35
CA GLY A 91 14.35 11.77 10.58
C GLY A 91 15.84 11.97 10.89
N THR A 92 16.74 11.18 10.28
CA THR A 92 18.20 11.38 10.37
C THR A 92 18.74 11.89 9.05
N PHE A 93 18.36 11.22 7.95
CA PHE A 93 18.76 11.52 6.60
C PHE A 93 17.59 12.02 5.76
N SER A 94 17.91 12.80 4.74
CA SER A 94 16.99 13.17 3.66
C SER A 94 17.59 12.93 2.28
N TRP A 95 16.74 12.57 1.33
CA TRP A 95 17.13 12.29 -0.06
C TRP A 95 16.00 12.67 -1.02
N SER A 96 16.37 12.92 -2.28
CA SER A 96 15.44 13.28 -3.35
C SER A 96 15.07 12.05 -4.16
N VAL A 97 13.79 11.94 -4.52
CA VAL A 97 13.25 10.88 -5.38
C VAL A 97 12.69 11.51 -6.63
N GLN A 98 13.19 11.11 -7.79
CA GLN A 98 12.73 11.59 -9.10
C GLN A 98 11.44 10.88 -9.49
N LEU A 99 10.40 11.62 -9.83
CA LEU A 99 9.06 11.08 -10.09
C LEU A 99 8.94 10.46 -11.49
N ALA A 100 9.71 10.93 -12.47
CA ALA A 100 9.68 10.43 -13.84
C ALA A 100 9.93 8.91 -13.93
N ASN A 101 10.83 8.40 -13.09
CA ASN A 101 11.25 7.00 -13.08
C ASN A 101 10.85 6.29 -11.79
N SER A 102 9.78 6.73 -11.12
CA SER A 102 9.35 6.14 -9.86
C SER A 102 7.86 5.82 -9.83
N ILE A 103 7.53 4.70 -9.18
CA ILE A 103 6.14 4.35 -8.86
C ILE A 103 5.92 4.65 -7.38
N ILE A 104 5.05 5.61 -7.08
CA ILE A 104 4.83 6.11 -5.72
C ILE A 104 3.65 5.43 -5.03
N TYR A 105 3.84 5.09 -3.76
CA TYR A 105 2.84 4.52 -2.87
C TYR A 105 2.73 5.39 -1.62
N LYS A 106 1.55 5.95 -1.35
CA LYS A 106 1.29 6.72 -0.12
C LYS A 106 0.70 5.81 0.95
N LYS A 107 1.12 5.98 2.20
CA LYS A 107 0.46 5.34 3.34
C LYS A 107 -0.94 5.95 3.48
N LEU A 108 -1.94 5.09 3.66
CA LEU A 108 -3.30 5.53 3.96
C LEU A 108 -3.37 6.15 5.36
N SER A 109 -4.19 7.18 5.49
CA SER A 109 -4.58 7.73 6.79
C SER A 109 -5.48 6.75 7.54
N ILE A 110 -5.62 6.94 8.86
CA ILE A 110 -6.51 6.11 9.69
C ILE A 110 -7.96 6.18 9.18
N SER A 111 -8.39 7.35 8.70
CA SER A 111 -9.73 7.53 8.15
C SER A 111 -9.92 6.74 6.85
N GLU A 112 -8.97 6.84 5.92
CA GLU A 112 -9.00 6.07 4.66
C GLU A 112 -8.96 4.56 4.93
N LEU A 113 -8.14 4.11 5.89
CA LEU A 113 -8.08 2.69 6.29
C LEU A 113 -9.43 2.19 6.85
N LYS A 114 -10.10 3.00 7.67
CA LYS A 114 -11.42 2.66 8.21
C LYS A 114 -12.46 2.54 7.11
N GLU A 115 -12.39 3.39 6.09
CA GLU A 115 -13.29 3.33 4.93
C GLU A 115 -13.06 2.05 4.12
N THR A 116 -11.81 1.73 3.78
CA THR A 116 -11.48 0.49 3.06
C THR A 116 -11.94 -0.75 3.83
N VAL A 117 -11.69 -0.81 5.15
CA VAL A 117 -12.14 -1.94 5.98
C VAL A 117 -13.66 -2.04 6.02
N LYS A 118 -14.39 -0.92 6.12
CA LYS A 118 -15.85 -0.91 6.07
C LYS A 118 -16.39 -1.42 4.74
N GLU A 119 -15.78 -1.02 3.63
CA GLU A 119 -16.18 -1.47 2.29
C GLU A 119 -15.95 -2.97 2.12
N ASP A 120 -14.79 -3.48 2.52
CA ASP A 120 -14.48 -4.91 2.43
C ASP A 120 -15.40 -5.74 3.31
N THR A 121 -15.63 -5.29 4.56
CA THR A 121 -16.59 -5.94 5.47
C THR A 121 -18.00 -5.95 4.88
N LYS A 122 -18.43 -4.86 4.23
CA LYS A 122 -19.75 -4.77 3.61
C LYS A 122 -19.87 -5.74 2.43
N LYS A 123 -18.85 -5.87 1.58
CA LYS A 123 -18.84 -6.83 0.47
C LYS A 123 -18.96 -8.26 0.98
N GLU A 124 -18.11 -8.63 1.94
CA GLU A 124 -18.14 -9.96 2.54
C GLU A 124 -19.51 -10.26 3.19
N MET A 125 -20.09 -9.28 3.89
CA MET A 125 -21.43 -9.43 4.47
C MET A 125 -22.51 -9.61 3.39
N THR A 126 -22.42 -8.91 2.26
CA THR A 126 -23.38 -9.09 1.16
C THR A 126 -23.27 -10.46 0.51
N ASP A 127 -22.06 -11.01 0.39
CA ASP A 127 -21.86 -12.33 -0.22
C ASP A 127 -22.29 -13.46 0.73
N LEU A 128 -21.96 -13.36 2.02
CA LEU A 128 -22.48 -14.26 3.05
C LEU A 128 -24.02 -14.22 3.16
N GLN A 129 -24.64 -13.05 2.94
CA GLN A 129 -26.10 -12.92 2.90
C GLN A 129 -26.73 -13.62 1.69
N LYS A 130 -26.10 -13.53 0.52
CA LYS A 130 -26.53 -14.25 -0.69
C LYS A 130 -26.44 -15.76 -0.46
N GLU A 131 -25.30 -16.24 0.03
CA GLU A 131 -25.08 -17.66 0.31
C GLU A 131 -26.08 -18.20 1.33
N ASN A 132 -26.31 -17.46 2.43
CA ASN A 132 -27.35 -17.82 3.41
C ASN A 132 -28.76 -17.90 2.80
N LYS A 133 -29.09 -17.01 1.85
CA LYS A 133 -30.38 -17.03 1.16
C LYS A 133 -30.52 -18.27 0.27
N GLU A 134 -29.45 -18.66 -0.42
CA GLU A 134 -29.42 -19.87 -1.25
C GLU A 134 -29.52 -21.15 -0.40
N LEU A 135 -28.72 -21.24 0.66
CA LEU A 135 -28.77 -22.36 1.61
C LEU A 135 -30.16 -22.53 2.22
N LYS A 136 -30.81 -21.43 2.64
CA LYS A 136 -32.18 -21.47 3.16
C LYS A 136 -33.20 -21.98 2.13
N LYS A 137 -33.04 -21.62 0.85
CA LYS A 137 -33.90 -22.13 -0.23
C LYS A 137 -33.69 -23.63 -0.45
N MET A 138 -32.43 -24.10 -0.51
CA MET A 138 -32.12 -25.52 -0.67
C MET A 138 -32.66 -26.35 0.51
N ILE A 139 -32.48 -25.88 1.74
CA ILE A 139 -33.03 -26.54 2.94
C ILE A 139 -34.56 -26.65 2.86
N LYS A 140 -35.25 -25.61 2.39
CA LYS A 140 -36.70 -25.64 2.21
C LYS A 140 -37.12 -26.72 1.19
N GLN A 141 -36.47 -26.76 0.03
CA GLN A 141 -36.75 -27.76 -1.01
C GLN A 141 -36.51 -29.19 -0.52
N ILE A 142 -35.40 -29.44 0.19
CA ILE A 142 -35.08 -30.75 0.77
C ILE A 142 -36.13 -31.18 1.79
N LYS A 143 -36.62 -30.25 2.63
CA LYS A 143 -37.68 -30.55 3.60
C LYS A 143 -38.98 -30.95 2.89
N GLU A 144 -39.37 -30.21 1.86
CA GLU A 144 -40.58 -30.49 1.07
C GLU A 144 -40.50 -31.85 0.36
N THR A 145 -39.37 -32.19 -0.25
CA THR A 145 -39.16 -33.50 -0.90
C THR A 145 -39.13 -34.65 0.11
N THR A 146 -38.52 -34.44 1.28
CA THR A 146 -38.48 -35.45 2.35
C THR A 146 -39.86 -35.70 2.98
N LEU A 147 -40.69 -34.65 3.08
CA LEU A 147 -42.06 -34.79 3.58
C LEU A 147 -42.94 -35.58 2.59
N ASN A 148 -42.82 -35.26 1.31
CA ASN A 148 -43.56 -35.94 0.24
C ASN A 148 -43.15 -37.41 0.07
N SER A 149 -41.88 -37.76 0.33
CA SER A 149 -41.42 -39.15 0.28
C SER A 149 -41.88 -39.98 1.48
N LYS A 150 -42.06 -39.37 2.66
CA LYS A 150 -42.62 -40.02 3.85
C LYS A 150 -44.11 -40.31 3.73
N ASN A 151 -44.88 -39.42 3.09
CA ASN A 151 -46.33 -39.60 2.90
C ASN A 151 -46.69 -40.61 1.79
N LYS A 152 -45.70 -41.15 1.06
CA LYS A 152 -45.87 -42.15 -0.02
C LYS A 152 -45.50 -43.58 0.41
N LYS A 153 -45.06 -43.79 1.66
CA LYS A 153 -44.83 -45.10 2.28
C LYS A 153 -45.89 -45.34 3.34
#